data_AF-A0A7X5SBX9-F1
#
_entry.id   AF-A0A7X5SBX9-F1
#
_cell.length_a   1.000
_cell.length_b   1.000
_cell.length_c   1.000
_cell.angle_alpha   90.00
_cell.angle_beta   90.00
_cell.angle_gamma   90.00
#
_symmetry.space_group_name_H-M   'P 1'
#
loop_
_entity.id
_entity.type
_entity.pdbx_description
1 polymer ?
#
loop_
_entity_poly.entity_id
_entity_poly.type
_entity_poly.pdbx_seq_one_letter_code
_entity_poly.pdbx_strand_id
1 'polypeptide(L)'
;KAHGRIDAAATPQAHLEVSIPTFKAAPRDAPRQVLLDGRDLQLAMHGDAELARLRDTLKAQLRFSDARVPDLTVYNRYLPGKNVRLLGGSGSLTGDVALNAAGDVGSGHANLRGQGAHLALAGVQMRGDAELQA
;
A
#
# COMPACT_ATOMS: atom_id res chain seq x y z
N LYS A 1 -11.17 1.87 14.56
CA LYS A 1 -11.76 3.10 15.17
C LYS A 1 -11.67 4.22 14.14
N ALA A 2 -12.61 5.16 14.15
CA ALA A 2 -12.59 6.30 13.25
C ALA A 2 -12.96 7.57 14.03
N HIS A 3 -12.26 8.67 13.78
CA HIS A 3 -12.51 9.97 14.40
C HIS A 3 -12.55 11.04 13.31
N GLY A 4 -13.60 11.85 13.31
CA GLY A 4 -13.79 12.94 12.36
C GLY A 4 -13.89 14.28 13.08
N ARG A 5 -13.41 15.34 12.42
CA ARG A 5 -13.52 16.73 12.89
C ARG A 5 -13.69 17.67 11.70
N ILE A 6 -14.40 18.77 11.93
CA ILE A 6 -14.42 19.90 11.01
C ILE A 6 -13.89 21.12 11.76
N ASP A 7 -12.94 21.82 11.14
CA ASP A 7 -12.36 23.04 11.70
C ASP A 7 -13.13 24.27 11.26
N ALA A 8 -13.51 25.10 12.24
CA ALA A 8 -14.12 26.40 11.99
C ALA A 8 -13.03 27.40 11.58
N ALA A 9 -12.81 27.52 10.28
CA ALA A 9 -11.92 28.49 9.65
C ALA A 9 -12.67 29.23 8.53
N ALA A 10 -12.05 30.28 7.95
CA ALA A 10 -12.63 31.01 6.81
C ALA A 10 -12.99 30.08 5.63
N THR A 11 -12.19 29.03 5.43
CA THR A 11 -12.55 27.86 4.62
C THR A 11 -12.56 26.63 5.54
N PRO A 12 -13.73 26.08 5.89
CA PRO A 12 -13.81 24.92 6.77
C PRO A 12 -13.05 23.72 6.21
N GLN A 13 -12.34 23.00 7.07
CA GLN A 13 -11.57 21.80 6.70
C GLN A 13 -12.11 20.57 7.40
N ALA A 14 -12.35 19.49 6.66
CA ALA A 14 -12.72 18.20 7.21
C ALA A 14 -11.48 17.33 7.41
N HIS A 15 -11.40 16.66 8.56
CA HIS A 15 -10.37 15.71 8.93
C HIS A 15 -11.02 14.37 9.30
N LEU A 16 -10.44 13.27 8.85
CA LEU A 16 -10.87 11.93 9.22
C LEU A 16 -9.64 11.04 9.44
N GLU A 17 -9.53 10.48 10.64
CA GLU A 17 -8.52 9.50 11.02
C GLU A 17 -9.19 8.15 11.22
N VAL A 18 -8.68 7.12 10.56
CA VAL A 18 -9.18 5.76 10.64
C VAL A 18 -8.03 4.82 11.00
N SER A 19 -8.23 4.04 12.07
CA SER A 19 -7.32 2.96 12.48
C SER A 19 -8.01 1.61 12.29
N ILE A 20 -7.44 0.76 11.45
CA ILE A 20 -7.93 -0.58 11.14
C ILE A 20 -7.00 -1.59 11.83
N PRO A 21 -7.48 -2.35 12.84
CA PRO A 21 -6.62 -3.24 13.63
C PRO A 21 -5.95 -4.35 12.82
N THR A 22 -6.65 -4.90 11.82
CA THR A 22 -6.15 -5.96 10.94
C THR A 22 -6.65 -5.71 9.53
N PHE A 23 -5.80 -5.92 8.53
CA PHE A 23 -6.15 -5.69 7.14
C PHE A 23 -5.50 -6.71 6.22
N LYS A 24 -6.16 -6.98 5.09
CA LYS A 24 -5.58 -7.73 3.98
C LYS A 24 -5.77 -6.91 2.71
N ALA A 25 -4.76 -6.87 1.86
CA ALA A 25 -4.88 -6.25 0.54
C ALA A 25 -4.75 -7.32 -0.55
N ALA A 26 -5.64 -7.24 -1.53
CA ALA A 26 -5.64 -8.05 -2.73
C ALA A 26 -6.03 -7.15 -3.93
N PRO A 27 -5.60 -7.47 -5.15
CA PRO A 27 -6.06 -6.77 -6.34
C PRO A 27 -7.57 -6.93 -6.51
N ARG A 28 -8.25 -5.87 -6.99
CA ARG A 28 -9.71 -5.88 -7.20
C ARG A 28 -10.17 -6.98 -8.16
N ASP A 29 -9.37 -7.27 -9.18
CA ASP A 29 -9.62 -8.28 -10.21
C ASP A 29 -9.18 -9.70 -9.79
N ALA A 30 -8.45 -9.84 -8.67
CA ALA A 30 -7.92 -11.10 -8.18
C ALA A 30 -8.02 -11.19 -6.64
N PRO A 31 -9.23 -11.18 -6.05
CA PRO A 31 -9.43 -11.04 -4.61
C PRO A 31 -8.86 -12.19 -3.77
N ARG A 32 -8.53 -13.34 -4.40
CA ARG A 32 -7.88 -14.49 -3.74
C ARG A 32 -6.35 -14.36 -3.68
N GLN A 33 -5.76 -13.44 -4.44
CA GLN A 33 -4.32 -13.19 -4.44
C GLN A 33 -3.98 -12.16 -3.36
N VAL A 34 -3.78 -12.63 -2.13
CA VAL A 34 -3.38 -11.77 -1.01
C VAL A 34 -1.97 -11.23 -1.28
N LEU A 35 -1.84 -9.92 -1.43
CA LEU A 35 -0.55 -9.25 -1.56
C LEU A 35 0.12 -9.14 -0.19
N LEU A 36 -0.67 -8.74 0.81
CA LEU A 36 -0.20 -8.52 2.17
C LEU A 36 -1.32 -8.73 3.20
N ASP A 37 -0.90 -9.11 4.40
CA ASP A 37 -1.73 -9.33 5.59
C ASP A 37 -1.05 -8.64 6.77
N GLY A 38 -1.70 -7.66 7.36
CA GLY A 38 -1.07 -6.76 8.32
C GLY A 38 -1.98 -6.31 9.44
N ARG A 39 -1.41 -5.46 10.28
CA ARG A 39 -2.04 -4.86 11.45
C ARG A 39 -1.87 -3.36 11.48
N ASP A 40 -2.73 -2.71 12.24
CA ASP A 40 -2.62 -1.28 12.58
C ASP A 40 -2.49 -0.34 11.38
N LEU A 41 -3.27 -0.61 10.32
CA LEU A 41 -3.36 0.27 9.17
C LEU A 41 -3.96 1.60 9.60
N GLN A 42 -3.24 2.69 9.33
CA GLN A 42 -3.67 4.05 9.60
C GLN A 42 -4.00 4.75 8.29
N LEU A 43 -5.15 5.41 8.26
CA LEU A 43 -5.59 6.26 7.18
C LEU A 43 -5.94 7.63 7.74
N ALA A 44 -5.19 8.65 7.37
CA ALA A 44 -5.50 10.04 7.67
C ALA A 44 -5.99 10.72 6.41
N MET A 45 -7.10 11.44 6.48
CA MET A 45 -7.68 12.15 5.35
C MET A 45 -7.99 13.58 5.73
N HIS A 46 -7.79 14.50 4.79
CA HIS A 46 -8.20 15.88 4.97
C HIS A 46 -8.57 16.53 3.64
N GLY A 47 -9.45 17.54 3.69
CA GLY A 47 -9.90 18.28 2.52
C GLY A 47 -10.88 19.39 2.90
N ASP A 48 -11.44 20.06 1.90
CA ASP A 48 -12.49 21.05 2.11
C ASP A 48 -13.74 20.39 2.72
N ALA A 49 -14.34 21.01 3.74
CA ALA A 49 -15.52 20.44 4.37
C ALA A 49 -16.80 20.56 3.52
N GLU A 50 -16.79 21.43 2.50
CA GLU A 50 -17.86 21.51 1.53
C GLU A 50 -17.81 20.30 0.60
N LEU A 51 -18.84 19.44 0.66
CA LEU A 51 -18.89 18.18 -0.08
C LEU A 51 -18.67 18.36 -1.59
N ALA A 52 -19.13 19.47 -2.17
CA ALA A 52 -18.94 19.80 -3.58
C ALA A 52 -17.45 19.92 -3.97
N ARG A 53 -16.61 20.40 -3.04
CA ARG A 53 -15.16 20.59 -3.23
C ARG A 53 -14.31 19.48 -2.62
N LEU A 54 -14.87 18.71 -1.68
CA LEU A 54 -14.17 17.60 -1.02
C LEU A 54 -13.60 16.61 -2.05
N ARG A 55 -14.36 16.26 -3.09
CA ARG A 55 -13.91 15.30 -4.12
C ARG A 55 -12.66 15.73 -4.89
N ASP A 56 -12.36 17.02 -4.95
CA ASP A 56 -11.20 17.55 -5.70
C ASP A 56 -10.06 17.94 -4.75
N THR A 57 -10.37 18.12 -3.47
CA THR A 57 -9.42 18.60 -2.45
C THR A 57 -8.98 17.51 -1.47
N LEU A 58 -9.65 16.36 -1.45
CA LEU A 58 -9.33 15.26 -0.54
C LEU A 58 -7.91 14.76 -0.80
N LYS A 59 -7.11 14.78 0.26
CA LYS A 59 -5.81 14.14 0.37
C LYS A 59 -5.89 13.08 1.45
N ALA A 60 -5.27 11.94 1.19
CA ALA A 60 -5.20 10.84 2.12
C ALA A 60 -3.76 10.37 2.31
N GLN A 61 -3.40 10.00 3.53
CA GLN A 61 -2.14 9.33 3.85
C GLN A 61 -2.47 7.95 4.41
N LEU A 62 -1.97 6.91 3.74
CA LEU A 62 -2.09 5.52 4.15
C LEU A 62 -0.75 5.05 4.72
N ARG A 63 -0.74 4.50 5.92
CA ARG A 63 0.47 3.97 6.55
C ARG A 63 0.26 2.62 7.18
N PHE A 64 1.23 1.73 7.00
CA PHE A 64 1.32 0.45 7.68
C PHE A 64 2.77 0.03 7.81
N SER A 65 3.05 -0.90 8.72
CA SER A 65 4.40 -1.39 8.95
C SER A 65 4.39 -2.90 9.11
N ASP A 66 5.45 -3.54 8.64
CA ASP A 66 5.72 -4.97 8.80
C ASP A 66 4.53 -5.88 8.42
N ALA A 67 3.78 -5.50 7.38
CA ALA A 67 2.70 -6.33 6.86
C ALA A 67 3.30 -7.56 6.17
N ARG A 68 2.81 -8.75 6.51
CA ARG A 68 3.31 -10.00 5.96
C ARG A 68 2.96 -10.11 4.48
N VAL A 69 3.95 -10.46 3.67
CA VAL A 69 3.80 -10.87 2.27
C VAL A 69 3.87 -12.41 2.23
N PRO A 70 2.75 -13.13 2.06
CA PRO A 70 2.74 -14.59 2.17
C PRO A 70 3.45 -15.30 1.03
N ASP A 71 3.38 -14.72 -0.17
CA ASP A 71 3.91 -15.31 -1.40
C ASP A 71 4.41 -14.18 -2.30
N LEU A 72 5.72 -14.14 -2.57
CA LEU A 72 6.32 -13.13 -3.44
C LEU A 72 5.87 -13.27 -4.91
N THR A 73 5.41 -14.44 -5.36
CA THR A 73 5.04 -14.67 -6.77
C THR A 73 3.85 -13.83 -7.22
N VAL A 74 3.01 -13.35 -6.29
CA VAL A 74 1.87 -12.46 -6.58
C VAL A 74 2.32 -11.12 -7.17
N TYR A 75 3.57 -10.70 -6.91
CA TYR A 75 4.14 -9.44 -7.42
C TYR A 75 4.64 -9.53 -8.86
N ASN A 76 4.66 -10.71 -9.47
CA ASN A 76 5.05 -10.87 -10.88
C ASN A 76 4.24 -9.99 -11.83
N ARG A 77 2.99 -9.65 -11.47
CA ARG A 77 2.14 -8.77 -12.26
C ARG A 77 2.62 -7.31 -12.31
N TYR A 78 3.53 -6.91 -11.44
CA TYR A 78 4.10 -5.56 -11.35
C TYR A 78 5.56 -5.50 -11.82
N LEU A 79 6.18 -6.64 -12.12
CA LEU A 79 7.56 -6.67 -12.61
C LEU A 79 7.61 -6.28 -14.09
N PRO A 80 8.59 -5.45 -14.50
CA PRO A 80 8.75 -5.09 -15.89
C PRO A 80 9.34 -6.24 -16.72
N GLY A 81 8.79 -6.44 -17.92
CA GLY A 81 9.34 -7.36 -18.91
C GLY A 81 9.16 -8.85 -18.58
N LYS A 82 9.90 -9.69 -19.32
CA LYS A 82 9.83 -11.17 -19.20
C LYS A 82 11.09 -11.79 -18.57
N ASN A 83 12.09 -10.97 -18.28
CA ASN A 83 13.42 -11.45 -17.90
C ASN A 83 13.60 -11.61 -16.40
N VAL A 84 12.71 -11.04 -15.59
CA VAL A 84 12.69 -11.21 -14.13
C VAL A 84 11.37 -11.88 -13.73
N ARG A 85 11.45 -12.93 -12.92
CA ARG A 85 10.28 -13.60 -12.37
C ARG A 85 10.55 -14.07 -10.95
N LEU A 86 9.64 -13.76 -10.04
CA LEU A 86 9.57 -14.34 -8.70
C LEU A 86 8.98 -15.74 -8.81
N LEU A 87 9.72 -16.74 -8.34
CA LEU A 87 9.38 -18.15 -8.32
C LEU A 87 8.88 -18.63 -6.95
N GLY A 88 9.15 -17.85 -5.89
CA GLY A 88 8.72 -18.16 -4.53
C GLY A 88 9.37 -17.25 -3.50
N GLY A 89 9.10 -17.56 -2.23
CA GLY A 89 9.56 -16.81 -1.07
C GLY A 89 8.42 -16.03 -0.42
N SER A 90 8.72 -15.43 0.73
CA SER A 90 7.79 -14.63 1.52
C SER A 90 8.47 -13.34 1.98
N GLY A 91 7.79 -12.46 2.70
CA GLY A 91 8.43 -11.24 3.17
C GLY A 91 7.60 -10.39 4.11
N SER A 92 8.08 -9.15 4.29
CA SER A 92 7.38 -8.08 5.00
C SER A 92 7.42 -6.80 4.18
N LEU A 93 6.33 -6.03 4.21
CA LEU A 93 6.18 -4.76 3.53
C LEU A 93 5.81 -3.66 4.54
N THR A 94 6.56 -2.57 4.50
CA THR A 94 6.21 -1.30 5.16
C THR A 94 5.88 -0.28 4.09
N GLY A 95 4.85 0.52 4.29
CA GLY A 95 4.39 1.49 3.30
C GLY A 95 3.84 2.76 3.91
N ASP A 96 4.13 3.88 3.28
CA ASP A 96 3.58 5.20 3.56
C ASP A 96 3.26 5.90 2.22
N VAL A 97 1.98 6.12 1.93
CA VAL A 97 1.50 6.51 0.60
C VAL A 97 0.51 7.67 0.68
N ALA A 98 0.76 8.71 -0.12
CA ALA A 98 -0.16 9.82 -0.33
C ALA A 98 -1.09 9.51 -1.51
N LEU A 99 -2.40 9.64 -1.29
CA LEU A 99 -3.45 9.38 -2.27
C LEU A 99 -4.31 10.63 -2.49
N ASN A 100 -4.80 10.79 -3.72
CA ASN A 100 -5.87 11.75 -4.02
C ASN A 100 -7.27 11.12 -3.81
N ALA A 101 -8.32 11.89 -4.09
CA ALA A 101 -9.71 11.43 -3.97
C ALA A 101 -10.09 10.25 -4.87
N ALA A 102 -9.42 10.09 -6.02
CA ALA A 102 -9.62 8.94 -6.92
C ALA A 102 -8.90 7.67 -6.41
N GLY A 103 -8.04 7.82 -5.39
CA GLY A 103 -7.16 6.75 -4.90
C GLY A 103 -5.87 6.61 -5.71
N ASP A 104 -5.56 7.57 -6.58
CA ASP A 104 -4.28 7.58 -7.29
C ASP A 104 -3.16 7.97 -6.35
N VAL A 105 -2.02 7.30 -6.50
CA VAL A 105 -0.82 7.56 -5.73
C VAL A 105 -0.12 8.81 -6.27
N GLY A 106 0.06 9.82 -5.41
CA GLY A 106 0.84 11.03 -5.75
C GLY A 106 2.32 10.86 -5.41
N SER A 107 2.61 10.40 -4.19
CA SER A 107 3.94 10.05 -3.71
C SER A 107 3.83 8.92 -2.68
N GLY A 108 4.92 8.21 -2.45
CA GLY A 108 4.95 7.19 -1.42
C GLY A 108 6.32 6.60 -1.24
N HIS A 109 6.49 5.90 -0.14
CA HIS A 109 7.66 5.08 0.13
C HIS A 109 7.19 3.67 0.48
N ALA A 110 7.92 2.68 -0.01
CA ALA A 110 7.71 1.29 0.33
C ALA A 110 9.04 0.59 0.58
N ASN A 111 9.10 -0.24 1.63
CA ASN A 111 10.22 -1.14 1.87
C ASN A 111 9.72 -2.58 1.94
N LEU A 112 10.09 -3.38 0.95
CA LEU A 112 9.82 -4.82 0.89
C LEU A 112 11.10 -5.59 1.27
N ARG A 113 11.02 -6.39 2.33
CA ARG A 113 12.07 -7.34 2.71
C ARG A 113 11.61 -8.77 2.40
N GLY A 114 12.23 -9.40 1.42
CA GLY A 114 12.00 -10.78 1.02
C GLY A 114 12.92 -11.75 1.74
N GLN A 115 12.35 -12.88 2.15
CA GLN A 115 13.01 -14.01 2.80
C GLN A 115 12.91 -15.25 1.91
N GLY A 116 14.05 -15.89 1.64
CA GLY A 116 14.11 -17.05 0.75
C GLY A 116 13.53 -16.78 -0.64
N ALA A 117 13.66 -15.55 -1.13
CA ALA A 117 13.19 -15.15 -2.45
C ALA A 117 13.86 -16.03 -3.50
N HIS A 118 13.05 -16.71 -4.31
CA HIS A 118 13.51 -17.49 -5.46
C HIS A 118 13.20 -16.67 -6.71
N LEU A 119 14.23 -16.35 -7.48
CA LEU A 119 14.14 -15.48 -8.65
C LEU A 119 14.67 -16.23 -9.87
N ALA A 120 14.01 -16.05 -11.02
CA ALA A 120 14.58 -16.33 -12.32
C ALA A 120 14.94 -14.99 -12.98
N LEU A 121 16.22 -14.83 -13.34
CA LEU A 121 16.74 -13.67 -14.05
C LEU A 121 17.49 -14.15 -15.29
N ALA A 122 16.99 -13.79 -16.48
CA ALA A 122 17.62 -14.15 -17.77
C ALA A 122 17.96 -15.66 -17.90
N GLY A 123 17.08 -16.53 -17.37
CA GLY A 123 17.25 -17.99 -17.40
C GLY A 123 18.08 -18.56 -16.25
N VAL A 124 18.71 -17.73 -15.43
CA VAL A 124 19.43 -18.16 -14.21
C VAL A 124 18.47 -18.15 -13.03
N GLN A 125 18.45 -19.25 -12.26
CA GLN A 125 17.70 -19.30 -11.01
C GLN A 125 18.59 -18.97 -9.82
N MET A 126 18.12 -18.08 -8.96
CA MET A 126 18.82 -17.61 -7.76
C MET A 126 17.90 -17.73 -6.56
N ARG A 127 18.48 -17.96 -5.38
CA ARG A 127 17.77 -17.96 -4.10
C ARG A 127 18.55 -17.17 -3.07
N GLY A 128 17.86 -16.31 -2.33
CA GLY A 128 18.44 -15.53 -1.24
C GLY A 128 17.42 -14.60 -0.62
N ASP A 129 17.87 -13.80 0.34
CA ASP A 129 17.06 -12.70 0.89
C ASP A 129 17.27 -11.46 0.02
N ALA A 130 16.26 -10.58 -0.02
CA ALA A 130 16.27 -9.38 -0.86
C ALA A 130 15.59 -8.21 -0.15
N GLU A 131 16.04 -7.00 -0.46
CA GLU A 131 15.37 -5.77 -0.02
C GLU A 131 15.10 -4.88 -1.24
N LEU A 132 13.91 -4.32 -1.30
CA LEU A 132 13.51 -3.36 -2.33
C LEU A 132 12.92 -2.13 -1.65
N GLN A 133 13.45 -0.97 -2.02
CA GLN A 133 12.99 0.34 -1.56
C GLN A 133 12.55 1.15 -2.78
N ALA A 134 11.39 1.78 -2.70
CA ALA A 134 10.81 2.62 -3.75
C ALA A 134 10.12 3.84 -3.14
#